data_AF-A0A8D2L3H4-F1
#
_entry.id   AF-A0A8D2L3H4-F1
#
_cell.length_a   1.000
_cell.length_b   1.000
_cell.length_c   1.000
_cell.angle_alpha   90.00
_cell.angle_beta   90.00
_cell.angle_gamma   90.00
#
_symmetry.space_group_name_H-M   'P 1'
#
loop_
_entity.id
_entity.type
_entity.pdbx_description
1 polymer ?
#
loop_
_entity_poly.entity_id
_entity_poly.type
_entity_poly.pdbx_seq_one_letter_code
_entity_poly.pdbx_strand_id
1 'polypeptide(L)'
;MSTDVARQVGVWRQTRALLYKNYLVKWRTKKTSMQEVLIPLSLLSLLTIISVIQPNKRQDEVPDSVLHSENRSSISEFIIGYTPVNNETRRIMHNAFSESCMEDAREFVSEKEMEDARNLHSSEKFVGIIFKDSMTYHLRVPPKLVPVSSIHMCEATVYWHSGFSALQICLDAGIIQSRTNHSILGELESTKAVMMGRSATVEIDYFFRAVILIYLVIAFSPFGYYLTIHIVTEKEKKMKEFLIIMGLQDMAFWYVILLVLC
;
A
#
# COMPACT_ATOMS: atom_id res chain seq x y z
N MET A 1 4.86 57.86 -38.31
CA MET A 1 4.22 56.53 -38.47
C MET A 1 5.02 55.58 -39.38
N SER A 2 6.00 56.06 -40.15
CA SER A 2 6.81 55.26 -41.09
C SER A 2 8.15 54.73 -40.52
N THR A 3 8.59 55.23 -39.36
CA THR A 3 9.89 54.86 -38.75
C THR A 3 9.85 53.56 -37.93
N ASP A 4 8.71 53.21 -37.32
CA ASP A 4 8.58 51.98 -36.51
C ASP A 4 8.55 50.70 -37.34
N VAL A 5 7.96 50.74 -38.54
CA VAL A 5 7.89 49.59 -39.45
C VAL A 5 9.29 49.23 -39.98
N ALA A 6 10.08 50.23 -40.38
CA ALA A 6 11.47 50.02 -40.79
C ALA A 6 12.34 49.45 -39.66
N ARG A 7 12.09 49.90 -38.41
CA ARG A 7 12.77 49.40 -37.21
C ARG A 7 12.43 47.95 -36.90
N GLN A 8 11.15 47.57 -36.98
CA GLN A 8 10.72 46.17 -36.79
C GLN A 8 11.29 45.22 -37.87
N VAL A 9 11.33 45.66 -39.13
CA VAL A 9 11.90 44.85 -40.23
C VAL A 9 13.40 44.62 -40.04
N GLY A 10 14.13 45.62 -39.52
CA GLY A 10 15.54 45.48 -39.15
C GLY A 10 15.76 44.50 -37.98
N VAL A 11 14.93 44.60 -36.94
CA VAL A 11 14.99 43.72 -35.76
C VAL A 11 14.71 42.27 -36.16
N TRP A 12 13.65 41.99 -36.91
CA TRP A 12 13.31 40.63 -37.36
C TRP A 12 14.41 39.98 -38.19
N ARG A 13 15.05 40.77 -39.06
CA ARG A 13 16.16 40.29 -39.90
C ARG A 13 17.41 39.98 -39.04
N GLN A 14 17.68 40.78 -38.00
CA GLN A 14 18.73 40.50 -37.02
C GLN A 14 18.42 39.28 -36.16
N THR A 15 17.20 39.12 -35.62
CA THR A 15 16.82 37.92 -34.85
C THR A 15 16.90 36.66 -35.68
N ARG A 16 16.46 36.71 -36.94
CA ARG A 16 16.58 35.56 -37.86
C ARG A 16 18.04 35.21 -38.15
N ALA A 17 18.92 36.19 -38.32
CA ALA A 17 20.35 35.94 -38.51
C ALA A 17 21.01 35.36 -37.25
N LEU A 18 20.62 35.82 -36.07
CA LEU A 18 21.07 35.28 -34.77
C LEU A 18 20.58 33.85 -34.54
N LEU A 19 19.31 33.57 -34.80
CA LEU A 19 18.74 32.22 -34.76
C LEU A 19 19.49 31.30 -35.72
N TYR A 20 19.75 31.75 -36.94
CA TYR A 20 20.49 30.97 -37.92
C TYR A 20 21.93 30.70 -37.49
N LYS A 21 22.63 31.70 -36.94
CA LYS A 21 23.97 31.53 -36.37
C LYS A 21 23.97 30.52 -35.22
N ASN A 22 23.05 30.66 -34.26
CA ASN A 22 22.95 29.76 -33.12
C ASN A 22 22.54 28.35 -33.54
N TYR A 23 21.67 28.21 -34.54
CA TYR A 23 21.33 26.94 -35.16
C TYR A 23 22.53 26.28 -35.84
N LEU A 24 23.33 27.04 -36.60
CA LEU A 24 24.56 26.53 -37.23
C LEU A 24 25.63 26.12 -36.21
N VAL A 25 25.75 26.85 -35.10
CA VAL A 25 26.63 26.48 -33.98
C VAL A 25 26.17 25.16 -33.37
N LYS A 26 24.87 25.01 -33.08
CA LYS A 26 24.28 23.76 -32.55
C LYS A 26 24.40 22.60 -33.54
N TRP A 27 24.32 22.87 -34.85
CA TRP A 27 24.56 21.89 -35.91
C TRP A 27 26.02 21.42 -35.99
N ARG A 28 26.98 22.30 -35.68
CA ARG A 28 28.42 21.95 -35.65
C ARG A 28 28.76 21.11 -34.41
N THR A 29 28.05 21.27 -33.30
CA THR A 29 28.16 20.45 -32.07
C THR A 29 27.12 19.31 -32.02
N LYS A 30 26.80 18.70 -33.16
CA LYS A 30 25.76 17.66 -33.31
C LYS A 30 25.85 16.51 -32.30
N LYS A 31 27.06 16.07 -31.93
CA LYS A 31 27.24 14.91 -31.02
C LYS A 31 26.81 15.21 -29.58
N THR A 32 27.12 16.40 -29.06
CA THR A 32 26.73 16.80 -27.69
C THR A 32 25.25 17.18 -27.65
N SER A 33 24.77 17.92 -28.66
CA SER A 33 23.38 18.35 -28.72
C SER A 33 22.38 17.21 -28.93
N MET A 34 22.76 16.13 -29.62
CA MET A 34 21.90 14.94 -29.70
C MET A 34 21.86 14.18 -28.37
N GLN A 35 22.97 14.10 -27.63
CA GLN A 35 22.97 13.47 -26.31
C GLN A 35 22.14 14.26 -25.29
N GLU A 36 22.17 15.59 -25.36
CA GLU A 36 21.39 16.49 -24.50
C GLU A 36 19.88 16.25 -24.58
N VAL A 37 19.35 15.88 -25.75
CA VAL A 37 17.92 15.62 -25.95
C VAL A 37 17.60 14.12 -25.78
N LEU A 38 18.51 13.25 -26.21
CA LEU A 38 18.30 11.80 -26.17
C LEU A 38 18.34 11.24 -24.74
N ILE A 39 19.18 11.80 -23.85
CA ILE A 39 19.31 11.34 -22.46
C ILE A 39 18.02 11.60 -21.65
N PRO A 40 17.43 12.81 -21.66
CA PRO A 40 16.17 13.06 -20.95
C PRO A 40 15.01 12.28 -21.56
N LEU A 41 14.95 12.14 -22.90
CA LEU A 41 13.93 11.33 -23.56
C LEU A 41 14.04 9.84 -23.20
N SER A 42 15.26 9.30 -23.11
CA SER A 42 15.46 7.90 -22.71
C SER A 42 15.11 7.67 -21.24
N LEU A 43 15.43 8.63 -20.35
CA LEU A 43 15.02 8.58 -18.94
C LEU A 43 13.50 8.69 -18.75
N LEU A 44 12.83 9.56 -19.50
CA LEU A 44 11.37 9.67 -19.51
C LEU A 44 10.73 8.37 -20.04
N SER A 45 11.27 7.80 -21.11
CA SER A 45 10.83 6.51 -21.64
C SER A 45 10.99 5.40 -20.59
N LEU A 46 12.15 5.32 -19.92
CA LEU A 46 12.37 4.37 -18.84
C LEU A 46 11.36 4.56 -17.68
N LEU A 47 11.07 5.80 -17.30
CA LEU A 47 10.06 6.11 -16.27
C LEU A 47 8.66 5.65 -16.68
N THR A 48 8.28 5.86 -17.94
CA THR A 48 6.99 5.37 -18.45
C THR A 48 6.91 3.84 -18.41
N ILE A 49 8.01 3.15 -18.76
CA ILE A 49 8.08 1.69 -18.68
C ILE A 49 7.96 1.22 -17.22
N ILE A 50 8.69 1.82 -16.28
CA ILE A 50 8.60 1.49 -14.85
C ILE A 50 7.18 1.73 -14.32
N SER A 51 6.54 2.84 -14.71
CA SER A 51 5.18 3.14 -14.31
C SER A 51 4.14 2.16 -14.87
N VAL A 52 4.39 1.56 -16.03
CA VAL A 52 3.52 0.53 -16.62
C VAL A 52 3.75 -0.83 -15.97
N ILE A 53 5.00 -1.16 -15.63
CA ILE A 53 5.35 -2.41 -14.94
C ILE A 53 4.78 -2.43 -13.51
N GLN A 54 4.72 -1.27 -12.85
CA GLN A 54 4.22 -1.14 -11.48
C GLN A 54 2.92 -0.32 -11.43
N PRO A 55 1.80 -0.82 -11.96
CA PRO A 55 0.54 -0.09 -11.90
C PRO A 55 0.09 0.07 -10.44
N ASN A 56 -0.63 1.16 -10.15
CA ASN A 56 -1.30 1.32 -8.86
C ASN A 56 -2.19 0.10 -8.63
N LYS A 57 -2.09 -0.53 -7.45
CA LYS A 57 -2.97 -1.63 -7.07
C LYS A 57 -4.39 -1.06 -6.95
N ARG A 58 -5.23 -1.39 -7.92
CA ARG A 58 -6.67 -1.13 -7.82
C ARG A 58 -7.26 -2.32 -7.08
N GLN A 59 -7.83 -2.08 -5.92
CA GLN A 59 -8.68 -3.06 -5.27
C GLN A 59 -10.07 -2.86 -5.85
N ASP A 60 -10.63 -3.93 -6.42
CA ASP A 60 -11.99 -3.93 -6.90
C ASP A 60 -12.97 -3.82 -5.74
N GLU A 61 -14.18 -3.33 -6.03
CA GLU A 61 -15.24 -3.28 -5.05
C GLU A 61 -15.61 -4.71 -4.63
N VAL A 62 -15.53 -4.96 -3.32
CA VAL A 62 -15.96 -6.23 -2.74
C VAL A 62 -17.35 -5.99 -2.17
N PRO A 63 -18.41 -6.63 -2.68
CA PRO A 63 -19.75 -6.50 -2.14
C PRO A 63 -19.87 -7.17 -0.76
N ASP A 64 -20.90 -6.79 -0.01
CA ASP A 64 -21.24 -7.47 1.25
C ASP A 64 -21.46 -8.96 0.97
N SER A 65 -20.81 -9.82 1.76
CA SER A 65 -21.01 -11.26 1.69
C SER A 65 -21.56 -11.77 3.01
N VAL A 66 -22.71 -12.45 2.94
CA VAL A 66 -23.23 -13.17 4.09
C VAL A 66 -22.36 -14.39 4.28
N LEU A 67 -21.71 -14.46 5.43
CA LEU A 67 -21.03 -15.69 5.83
C LEU A 67 -22.12 -16.66 6.24
N HIS A 68 -22.33 -17.69 5.42
CA HIS A 68 -23.19 -18.78 5.82
C HIS A 68 -22.61 -19.40 7.10
N SER A 69 -23.48 -19.66 8.08
CA SER A 69 -23.12 -20.43 9.26
C SER A 69 -22.76 -21.84 8.80
N GLU A 70 -21.47 -22.17 8.72
CA GLU A 70 -21.05 -23.51 8.33
C GLU A 70 -20.51 -24.31 9.52
N ASN A 71 -21.18 -25.45 9.68
CA ASN A 71 -20.80 -26.72 10.26
C ASN A 71 -19.93 -26.72 11.52
N ARG A 72 -20.59 -27.07 12.63
CA ARG A 72 -20.02 -27.56 13.89
C ARG A 72 -18.92 -28.63 13.71
N SER A 73 -18.84 -29.29 12.56
CA SER A 73 -17.81 -30.29 12.21
C SER A 73 -16.38 -29.74 12.27
N SER A 74 -16.19 -28.43 12.12
CA SER A 74 -14.86 -27.81 12.20
C SER A 74 -14.35 -27.75 13.64
N ILE A 75 -15.25 -27.70 14.62
CA ILE A 75 -14.91 -27.61 16.05
C ILE A 75 -14.53 -28.98 16.61
N SER A 76 -15.14 -30.07 16.11
CA SER A 76 -14.84 -31.45 16.53
C SER A 76 -13.41 -31.89 16.23
N GLU A 77 -12.66 -31.15 15.40
CA GLU A 77 -11.25 -31.43 15.16
C GLU A 77 -10.32 -30.90 16.25
N PHE A 78 -10.79 -30.00 17.13
CA PHE A 78 -9.95 -29.38 18.16
C PHE A 78 -9.90 -30.18 19.45
N ILE A 79 -8.69 -30.35 19.98
CA ILE A 79 -8.50 -30.86 21.34
C ILE A 79 -8.52 -29.66 22.27
N ILE A 80 -9.55 -29.57 23.10
CA ILE A 80 -9.78 -28.41 23.95
C ILE A 80 -9.30 -28.71 25.37
N GLY A 81 -8.51 -27.81 25.92
CA GLY A 81 -8.06 -27.85 27.31
C GLY A 81 -8.47 -26.58 28.03
N TYR A 82 -8.84 -26.67 29.32
CA TYR A 82 -9.12 -25.47 30.10
C TYR A 82 -8.53 -25.48 31.50
N THR A 83 -8.24 -24.28 32.00
CA THR A 83 -7.64 -24.02 33.31
C THR A 83 -8.08 -22.65 33.84
N PRO A 84 -8.15 -22.41 35.16
CA PRO A 84 -8.09 -23.39 36.24
C PRO A 84 -9.40 -24.17 36.38
N VAL A 85 -9.30 -25.38 36.91
CA VAL A 85 -10.45 -26.25 37.20
C VAL A 85 -11.08 -25.82 38.52
N ASN A 86 -12.23 -25.16 38.43
CA ASN A 86 -13.06 -24.72 39.55
C ASN A 86 -14.52 -25.11 39.28
N ASN A 87 -15.37 -25.07 40.31
CA ASN A 87 -16.79 -25.41 40.15
C ASN A 87 -17.50 -24.50 39.12
N GLU A 88 -17.11 -23.22 39.10
CA GLU A 88 -17.62 -22.23 38.14
C GLU A 88 -17.18 -22.51 36.70
N THR A 89 -15.89 -22.75 36.48
CA THR A 89 -15.36 -23.01 35.12
C THR A 89 -15.88 -24.34 34.58
N ARG A 90 -16.02 -25.37 35.43
CA ARG A 90 -16.66 -26.64 35.05
C ARG A 90 -18.12 -26.46 34.66
N ARG A 91 -18.89 -25.61 35.35
CA ARG A 91 -20.28 -25.30 34.98
C ARG A 91 -20.36 -24.59 33.63
N ILE A 92 -19.51 -23.60 33.39
CA ILE A 92 -19.43 -22.89 32.11
C ILE A 92 -19.10 -23.87 30.98
N MET A 93 -18.08 -24.71 31.18
CA MET A 93 -17.65 -25.69 30.20
C MET A 93 -18.77 -26.69 29.91
N HIS A 94 -19.38 -27.28 30.95
CA HIS A 94 -20.50 -28.21 30.82
C HIS A 94 -21.66 -27.64 30.00
N ASN A 95 -22.04 -26.38 30.26
CA ASN A 95 -23.08 -25.70 29.50
C ASN A 95 -22.68 -25.58 28.02
N ALA A 96 -21.44 -25.18 27.73
CA ALA A 96 -20.92 -25.12 26.37
C ALA A 96 -20.87 -26.49 25.65
N PHE A 97 -20.61 -27.61 26.34
CA PHE A 97 -20.65 -28.97 25.74
C PHE A 97 -22.06 -29.48 25.53
N SER A 98 -22.97 -29.22 26.49
CA SER A 98 -24.33 -29.76 26.48
C SER A 98 -25.15 -29.31 25.27
N GLU A 99 -24.79 -28.16 24.70
CA GLU A 99 -25.44 -27.61 23.52
C GLU A 99 -24.83 -28.12 22.20
N SER A 100 -24.05 -29.22 22.21
CA SER A 100 -23.46 -29.92 21.05
C SER A 100 -22.40 -29.15 20.26
N CYS A 101 -21.73 -28.17 20.89
CA CYS A 101 -20.65 -27.41 20.28
C CYS A 101 -19.29 -28.14 20.29
N MET A 102 -19.06 -29.01 21.28
CA MET A 102 -17.77 -29.64 21.55
C MET A 102 -17.99 -31.06 22.06
N GLU A 103 -17.13 -32.00 21.65
CA GLU A 103 -17.28 -33.41 22.04
C GLU A 103 -16.53 -33.75 23.33
N ASP A 104 -15.32 -33.21 23.53
CA ASP A 104 -14.51 -33.47 24.74
C ASP A 104 -13.60 -32.29 25.09
N ALA A 105 -13.50 -31.95 26.38
CA ALA A 105 -12.45 -31.06 26.88
C ALA A 105 -11.72 -31.61 28.10
N ARG A 106 -10.43 -31.30 28.15
CA ARG A 106 -9.51 -31.72 29.19
C ARG A 106 -9.42 -30.66 30.28
N GLU A 107 -9.58 -31.13 31.51
CA GLU A 107 -9.47 -30.33 32.74
C GLU A 107 -7.99 -30.21 33.15
N PHE A 108 -7.49 -29.00 33.40
CA PHE A 108 -6.12 -28.76 33.88
C PHE A 108 -6.07 -27.86 35.12
N VAL A 109 -5.29 -28.26 36.13
CA VAL A 109 -5.19 -27.52 37.40
C VAL A 109 -4.41 -26.22 37.22
N SER A 110 -3.37 -26.25 36.38
CA SER A 110 -2.50 -25.11 36.14
C SER A 110 -2.20 -24.92 34.65
N GLU A 111 -1.89 -23.68 34.29
CA GLU A 111 -1.46 -23.30 32.95
C GLU A 111 -0.22 -24.08 32.49
N LYS A 112 0.73 -24.35 33.40
CA LYS A 112 1.94 -25.12 33.09
C LYS A 112 1.64 -26.56 32.72
N GLU A 113 0.73 -27.19 33.45
CA GLU A 113 0.28 -28.56 33.18
C GLU A 113 -0.39 -28.67 31.80
N MET A 114 -1.19 -27.66 31.45
CA MET A 114 -1.81 -27.55 30.13
C MET A 114 -0.76 -27.36 29.02
N GLU A 115 0.29 -26.56 29.26
CA GLU A 115 1.39 -26.40 28.31
C GLU A 115 2.19 -27.69 28.10
N ASP A 116 2.47 -28.42 29.17
CA ASP A 116 3.16 -29.71 29.10
C ASP A 116 2.32 -30.74 28.32
N ALA A 117 1.01 -30.79 28.57
CA ALA A 117 0.10 -31.65 27.82
C ALA A 117 0.01 -31.28 26.33
N ARG A 118 0.03 -29.98 26.00
CA ARG A 118 0.08 -29.50 24.61
C ARG A 118 1.36 -29.93 23.90
N ASN A 119 2.49 -29.90 24.60
CA ASN A 119 3.78 -30.33 24.05
C ASN A 119 3.81 -31.85 23.80
N LEU A 120 3.10 -32.63 24.62
CA LEU A 120 3.04 -34.09 24.52
C LEU A 120 2.08 -34.59 23.41
N HIS A 121 0.94 -33.93 23.20
CA HIS A 121 -0.17 -34.45 22.38
C HIS A 121 -0.31 -33.86 20.97
N SER A 122 0.79 -33.37 20.38
CA SER A 122 0.81 -32.65 19.09
C SER A 122 0.12 -31.28 19.16
N SER A 123 0.92 -30.22 19.04
CA SER A 123 0.52 -28.84 19.28
C SER A 123 -0.39 -28.23 18.21
N GLU A 124 -0.64 -28.92 17.10
CA GLU A 124 -1.25 -28.33 15.91
C GLU A 124 -2.77 -28.20 15.98
N LYS A 125 -3.44 -29.00 16.82
CA LYS A 125 -4.90 -28.97 17.00
C LYS A 125 -5.35 -28.69 18.43
N PHE A 126 -4.40 -28.42 19.34
CA PHE A 126 -4.69 -28.18 20.74
C PHE A 126 -5.03 -26.71 20.97
N VAL A 127 -6.20 -26.43 21.55
CA VAL A 127 -6.67 -25.10 21.92
C VAL A 127 -6.80 -25.02 23.44
N GLY A 128 -6.08 -24.09 24.05
CA GLY A 128 -6.09 -23.88 25.50
C GLY A 128 -6.96 -22.70 25.91
N ILE A 129 -7.79 -22.87 26.93
CA ILE A 129 -8.68 -21.85 27.47
C ILE A 129 -8.25 -21.54 28.90
N ILE A 130 -7.82 -20.31 29.14
CA ILE A 130 -7.31 -19.86 30.43
C ILE A 130 -8.29 -18.85 31.01
N PHE A 131 -9.12 -19.28 31.95
CA PHE A 131 -10.02 -18.41 32.68
C PHE A 131 -9.23 -17.59 33.71
N LYS A 132 -9.35 -16.26 33.64
CA LYS A 132 -8.86 -15.38 34.72
C LYS A 132 -9.95 -15.15 35.74
N ASP A 133 -11.13 -14.81 35.26
CA ASP A 133 -12.34 -14.66 36.06
C ASP A 133 -13.50 -15.44 35.43
N SER A 134 -14.63 -15.43 36.11
CA SER A 134 -15.88 -16.02 35.62
C SER A 134 -16.45 -15.45 34.31
N MET A 135 -15.92 -14.32 33.83
CA MET A 135 -16.38 -13.63 32.60
C MET A 135 -15.21 -13.33 31.65
N THR A 136 -13.97 -13.64 32.03
CA THR A 136 -12.77 -13.27 31.27
C THR A 136 -11.93 -14.51 31.03
N TYR A 137 -11.60 -14.77 29.77
CA TYR A 137 -10.78 -15.91 29.37
C TYR A 137 -9.75 -15.48 28.33
N HIS A 138 -8.63 -16.20 28.30
CA HIS A 138 -7.59 -16.10 27.28
C HIS A 138 -7.60 -17.38 26.47
N LEU A 139 -7.63 -17.24 25.16
CA LEU A 139 -7.59 -18.37 24.24
C LEU A 139 -6.17 -18.51 23.67
N ARG A 140 -5.58 -19.69 23.83
CA ARG A 140 -4.30 -20.08 23.25
C ARG A 140 -4.57 -20.98 22.05
N VAL A 141 -4.31 -20.43 20.87
CA VAL A 141 -4.55 -21.11 19.59
C VAL A 141 -3.21 -21.24 18.86
N PRO A 142 -2.94 -22.37 18.20
CA PRO A 142 -1.73 -22.52 17.42
C PRO A 142 -1.72 -21.56 16.22
N PRO A 143 -0.54 -21.04 15.83
CA PRO A 143 -0.39 -20.02 14.80
C PRO A 143 -0.80 -20.48 13.39
N LYS A 144 -1.07 -21.77 13.19
CA LYS A 144 -1.60 -22.31 11.93
C LYS A 144 -3.11 -22.10 11.77
N LEU A 145 -3.84 -21.99 12.87
CA LEU A 145 -5.31 -21.81 12.89
C LEU A 145 -5.74 -20.34 12.83
N VAL A 146 -4.82 -19.44 13.18
CA VAL A 146 -5.04 -17.99 13.17
C VAL A 146 -3.90 -17.35 12.36
N PRO A 147 -4.19 -16.77 11.19
CA PRO A 147 -3.18 -16.09 10.40
C PRO A 147 -2.66 -14.88 11.18
N VAL A 148 -1.33 -14.71 11.24
CA VAL A 148 -0.69 -13.59 11.95
C VAL A 148 -0.49 -12.37 11.03
N SER A 149 -0.63 -12.58 9.72
CA SER A 149 -0.79 -11.56 8.69
C SER A 149 -0.90 -12.27 7.35
N SER A 150 -1.92 -11.97 6.54
CA SER A 150 -1.94 -12.40 5.14
C SER A 150 -2.15 -11.20 4.23
N ILE A 151 -1.24 -11.00 3.28
CA ILE A 151 -1.19 -9.83 2.39
C ILE A 151 -2.29 -9.91 1.29
N HIS A 152 -2.97 -11.06 1.14
CA HIS A 152 -3.83 -11.33 -0.03
C HIS A 152 -5.20 -11.95 0.29
N MET A 153 -5.49 -12.29 1.55
CA MET A 153 -6.78 -12.88 1.94
C MET A 153 -7.34 -12.12 3.15
N CYS A 154 -8.66 -11.87 3.14
CA CYS A 154 -9.30 -11.16 4.24
C CYS A 154 -9.16 -11.99 5.52
N GLU A 155 -8.33 -11.51 6.45
CA GLU A 155 -7.94 -12.22 7.67
C GLU A 155 -9.15 -12.67 8.49
N ALA A 156 -10.20 -11.83 8.52
CA ALA A 156 -11.48 -12.11 9.18
C ALA A 156 -12.18 -13.38 8.68
N THR A 157 -12.10 -13.69 7.38
CA THR A 157 -12.70 -14.92 6.84
C THR A 157 -12.01 -16.18 7.34
N VAL A 158 -10.71 -16.09 7.66
CA VAL A 158 -9.96 -17.24 8.15
C VAL A 158 -10.40 -17.62 9.55
N TYR A 159 -10.69 -16.65 10.42
CA TYR A 159 -11.27 -16.91 11.75
C TYR A 159 -12.64 -17.58 11.70
N TRP A 160 -13.43 -17.25 10.67
CA TRP A 160 -14.73 -17.87 10.45
C TRP A 160 -14.59 -19.33 9.99
N HIS A 161 -13.78 -19.59 8.96
CA HIS A 161 -13.58 -20.93 8.42
C HIS A 161 -12.72 -21.84 9.31
N SER A 162 -11.82 -21.29 10.12
CA SER A 162 -11.01 -22.08 11.05
C SER A 162 -11.80 -22.57 12.26
N GLY A 163 -13.09 -22.22 12.40
CA GLY A 163 -13.89 -22.61 13.56
C GLY A 163 -13.55 -21.86 14.85
N PHE A 164 -12.61 -20.91 14.81
CA PHE A 164 -12.25 -20.06 15.95
C PHE A 164 -13.44 -19.23 16.42
N SER A 165 -14.11 -18.54 15.49
CA SER A 165 -15.29 -17.73 15.83
C SER A 165 -16.43 -18.58 16.38
N ALA A 166 -16.61 -19.80 15.86
CA ALA A 166 -17.62 -20.73 16.34
C ALA A 166 -17.31 -21.20 17.77
N LEU A 167 -16.04 -21.49 18.07
CA LEU A 167 -15.60 -21.80 19.44
C LEU A 167 -15.82 -20.62 20.40
N GLN A 168 -15.57 -19.38 19.97
CA GLN A 168 -15.87 -18.19 20.78
C GLN A 168 -17.37 -18.05 21.06
N ILE A 169 -18.22 -18.22 20.05
CA ILE A 169 -19.69 -18.17 20.20
C ILE A 169 -20.17 -19.20 21.24
N CYS A 170 -19.66 -20.43 21.18
CA CYS A 170 -20.04 -21.49 22.12
C CYS A 170 -19.56 -21.20 23.55
N LEU A 171 -18.35 -20.66 23.73
CA LEU A 171 -17.86 -20.28 25.06
C LEU A 171 -18.65 -19.13 25.65
N ASP A 172 -18.91 -18.09 24.85
CA ASP A 172 -19.70 -16.94 25.30
C ASP A 172 -21.14 -17.34 25.62
N ALA A 173 -21.76 -18.21 24.81
CA ALA A 173 -23.06 -18.79 25.10
C ALA A 173 -23.06 -19.55 26.44
N GLY A 174 -22.06 -20.40 26.68
CA GLY A 174 -21.91 -21.14 27.95
C GLY A 174 -21.70 -20.24 29.17
N ILE A 175 -20.93 -19.15 29.03
CA ILE A 175 -20.74 -18.13 30.07
C ILE A 175 -22.06 -17.42 30.35
N ILE A 176 -22.76 -16.95 29.32
CA ILE A 176 -24.02 -16.22 29.47
C ILE A 176 -25.09 -17.13 30.08
N GLN A 177 -25.20 -18.39 29.63
CA GLN A 177 -26.12 -19.37 30.19
C GLN A 177 -25.80 -19.67 31.65
N SER A 178 -24.52 -19.79 32.02
CA SER A 178 -24.09 -19.98 33.42
C SER A 178 -24.49 -18.80 34.32
N ARG A 179 -24.66 -17.59 33.77
CA ARG A 179 -25.05 -16.39 34.52
C ARG A 179 -26.54 -16.10 34.53
N THR A 180 -27.21 -16.32 33.40
CA THR A 180 -28.61 -15.95 33.19
C THR A 180 -29.57 -17.13 33.35
N ASN A 181 -29.04 -18.36 33.46
CA ASN A 181 -29.79 -19.62 33.40
C ASN A 181 -30.67 -19.76 32.16
N HIS A 182 -30.37 -19.01 31.09
CA HIS A 182 -31.09 -19.02 29.83
C HIS A 182 -30.14 -19.41 28.68
N SER A 183 -30.57 -20.37 27.86
CA SER A 183 -29.81 -20.83 26.69
C SER A 183 -29.97 -19.83 25.53
N ILE A 184 -28.88 -19.21 25.09
CA ILE A 184 -28.90 -18.17 24.02
C ILE A 184 -28.28 -18.68 22.71
N LEU A 185 -27.69 -19.88 22.69
CA LEU A 185 -26.96 -20.37 21.52
C LEU A 185 -27.83 -20.42 20.24
N GLY A 186 -29.09 -20.84 20.34
CA GLY A 186 -30.00 -20.86 19.18
C GLY A 186 -30.27 -19.46 18.60
N GLU A 187 -30.29 -18.42 19.45
CA GLU A 187 -30.44 -17.03 19.01
C GLU A 187 -29.15 -16.49 18.40
N LEU A 188 -28.00 -16.83 19.00
CA LEU A 188 -26.68 -16.48 18.49
C LEU A 188 -26.38 -17.12 17.13
N GLU A 189 -26.74 -18.39 16.93
CA GLU A 189 -26.60 -19.09 15.65
C GLU A 189 -27.56 -18.54 14.57
N SER A 190 -28.75 -18.08 14.98
CA SER A 190 -29.68 -17.44 14.06
C SER A 190 -29.19 -16.08 13.55
N THR A 191 -28.22 -15.49 14.25
CA THR A 191 -27.62 -14.21 13.88
C THR A 191 -26.64 -14.40 12.74
N LYS A 192 -26.90 -13.76 11.61
CA LYS A 192 -26.07 -13.88 10.41
C LYS A 192 -24.84 -12.98 10.53
N ALA A 193 -23.65 -13.56 10.40
CA ALA A 193 -22.44 -12.79 10.21
C ALA A 193 -22.38 -12.27 8.76
N VAL A 194 -22.09 -10.99 8.61
CA VAL A 194 -21.93 -10.33 7.31
C VAL A 194 -20.53 -9.74 7.24
N MET A 195 -19.78 -10.14 6.22
CA MET A 195 -18.56 -9.46 5.86
C MET A 195 -18.94 -8.19 5.12
N MET A 196 -18.62 -7.05 5.72
CA MET A 196 -18.86 -5.77 5.11
C MET A 196 -17.95 -5.60 3.90
N GLY A 197 -18.57 -5.22 2.80
CA GLY A 197 -17.91 -4.92 1.56
C GLY A 197 -16.93 -3.76 1.70
N ARG A 198 -15.92 -3.74 0.84
CA ARG A 198 -14.97 -2.64 0.73
C ARG A 198 -15.21 -1.94 -0.60
N SER A 199 -15.42 -0.63 -0.54
CA SER A 199 -15.48 0.22 -1.73
C SER A 199 -14.20 0.10 -2.54
N ALA A 200 -14.28 0.24 -3.87
CA ALA A 200 -13.10 0.27 -4.72
C ALA A 200 -12.12 1.35 -4.23
N THR A 201 -10.93 0.93 -3.81
CA THR A 201 -9.86 1.82 -3.37
C THR A 201 -8.65 1.63 -4.27
N VAL A 202 -8.03 2.75 -4.64
CA VAL A 202 -6.71 2.73 -5.26
C VAL A 202 -5.70 2.80 -4.14
N GLU A 203 -5.04 1.68 -3.85
CA GLU A 203 -3.89 1.71 -2.95
C GLU A 203 -2.74 2.40 -3.67
N ILE A 204 -2.45 3.62 -3.23
CA ILE A 204 -1.35 4.41 -3.74
C ILE A 204 -0.10 4.02 -2.96
N ASP A 205 0.84 3.39 -3.64
CA ASP A 205 2.15 3.14 -3.05
C ASP A 205 2.99 4.44 -3.09
N TYR A 206 3.10 5.07 -1.92
CA TYR A 206 3.86 6.30 -1.74
C TYR A 206 5.35 6.13 -2.06
N PHE A 207 5.91 4.93 -1.85
CA PHE A 207 7.31 4.66 -2.10
C PHE A 207 7.64 4.74 -3.59
N PHE A 208 6.87 4.05 -4.44
CA PHE A 208 7.08 4.10 -5.89
C PHE A 208 6.85 5.51 -6.46
N ARG A 209 5.86 6.24 -5.95
CA ARG A 209 5.65 7.64 -6.35
C ARG A 209 6.81 8.55 -5.98
N ALA A 210 7.37 8.41 -4.78
CA ALA A 210 8.53 9.17 -4.37
C ALA A 210 9.74 8.88 -5.27
N VAL A 211 9.97 7.61 -5.63
CA VAL A 211 11.04 7.21 -6.56
C VAL A 211 10.84 7.84 -7.94
N ILE A 212 9.63 7.77 -8.51
CA ILE A 212 9.31 8.38 -9.82
C ILE A 212 9.60 9.90 -9.81
N LEU A 213 9.22 10.60 -8.74
CA LEU A 213 9.46 12.04 -8.61
C LEU A 213 10.95 12.38 -8.55
N ILE A 214 11.74 11.62 -7.79
CA ILE A 214 13.20 11.81 -7.72
C ILE A 214 13.84 11.57 -9.09
N TYR A 215 13.46 10.49 -9.77
CA TYR A 215 13.97 10.20 -11.12
C TYR A 215 13.58 11.28 -12.13
N LEU A 216 12.39 11.85 -12.04
CA LEU A 216 11.95 12.95 -12.88
C LEU A 216 12.85 14.19 -12.69
N VAL A 217 13.15 14.55 -11.43
CA VAL A 217 14.08 15.66 -11.12
C VAL A 217 15.48 15.39 -11.69
N ILE A 218 15.99 14.16 -11.55
CA ILE A 218 17.30 13.76 -12.10
C ILE A 218 17.29 13.85 -13.63
N ALA A 219 16.21 13.43 -14.29
CA ALA A 219 16.09 13.50 -15.75
C ALA A 219 16.09 14.93 -16.29
N PHE A 220 15.54 15.90 -15.53
CA PHE A 220 15.53 17.31 -15.92
C PHE A 220 16.80 18.09 -15.51
N SER A 221 17.60 17.58 -14.58
CA SER A 221 18.82 18.26 -14.09
C SER A 221 19.84 18.60 -15.20
N PRO A 222 20.15 17.72 -16.17
CA PRO A 222 21.08 18.03 -17.25
C PRO A 222 20.70 19.26 -18.07
N PHE A 223 19.40 19.51 -18.30
CA PHE A 223 18.96 20.69 -19.05
C PHE A 223 19.41 21.99 -18.39
N GLY A 224 19.27 22.09 -17.05
CA GLY A 224 19.73 23.26 -16.30
C GLY A 224 21.26 23.44 -16.36
N TYR A 225 22.01 22.33 -16.29
CA TYR A 225 23.47 22.34 -16.40
C TYR A 225 23.95 22.89 -17.75
N TYR A 226 23.41 22.36 -18.86
CA TYR A 226 23.77 22.81 -20.21
C TYR A 226 23.35 24.25 -20.48
N LEU A 227 22.17 24.66 -20.03
CA LEU A 227 21.72 26.05 -20.11
C LEU A 227 22.71 26.98 -19.41
N THR A 228 23.16 26.61 -18.20
CA THR A 228 24.09 27.42 -17.42
C THR A 228 25.46 27.55 -18.11
N ILE A 229 26.01 26.46 -18.65
CA ILE A 229 27.27 26.50 -19.42
C ILE A 229 27.12 27.41 -20.65
N HIS A 230 26.01 27.30 -21.38
CA HIS A 230 25.77 28.15 -22.54
C HIS A 230 25.69 29.64 -22.17
N ILE A 231 24.99 29.98 -21.09
CA ILE A 231 24.90 31.35 -20.60
C ILE A 231 26.28 31.87 -20.17
N VAL A 232 27.06 31.06 -19.44
CA VAL A 232 28.41 31.44 -18.97
C VAL A 232 29.37 31.64 -20.14
N THR A 233 29.39 30.71 -21.10
CA THR A 233 30.25 30.83 -22.30
C THR A 233 29.87 32.02 -23.18
N GLU A 234 28.59 32.38 -23.26
CA GLU A 234 28.14 33.59 -23.97
C GLU A 234 28.51 34.88 -23.21
N LYS A 235 28.45 34.85 -21.88
CA LYS A 235 28.90 35.92 -20.99
C LYS A 235 30.40 36.16 -21.10
N GLU A 236 31.23 35.11 -21.07
CA GLU A 236 32.69 35.22 -21.24
C GLU A 236 33.07 35.84 -22.59
N LYS A 237 32.34 35.51 -23.65
CA LYS A 237 32.54 36.09 -24.98
C LYS A 237 31.99 37.51 -25.13
N LYS A 238 31.38 38.08 -24.08
CA LYS A 238 30.74 39.41 -24.08
C LYS A 238 29.80 39.64 -25.27
N MET A 239 29.20 38.57 -25.80
CA MET A 239 28.39 38.66 -27.02
C MET A 239 27.15 39.53 -26.79
N LYS A 240 26.56 39.47 -25.58
CA LYS A 240 25.43 40.32 -25.20
C LYS A 240 25.77 41.82 -25.29
N GLU A 241 26.94 42.24 -24.79
CA GLU A 241 27.39 43.64 -24.86
C GLU A 241 27.59 44.06 -26.32
N PHE A 242 28.23 43.21 -27.13
CA PHE A 242 28.40 43.46 -28.57
C PHE A 242 27.05 43.59 -29.31
N LEU A 243 26.07 42.74 -28.97
CA LEU A 243 24.75 42.72 -29.60
C LEU A 243 23.89 43.93 -29.20
N ILE A 244 24.00 44.39 -27.96
CA ILE A 244 23.35 45.62 -27.50
C ILE A 244 23.94 46.85 -28.21
N ILE A 245 25.26 46.91 -28.38
CA ILE A 245 25.94 47.99 -29.13
C ILE A 245 25.49 47.98 -30.61
N MET A 246 25.16 46.81 -31.16
CA MET A 246 24.64 46.64 -32.53
C MET A 246 23.15 46.98 -32.68
N GLY A 247 22.47 47.39 -31.61
CA GLY A 247 21.08 47.86 -31.60
C GLY A 247 20.02 46.78 -31.34
N LEU A 248 20.39 45.62 -30.81
CA LEU A 248 19.44 44.54 -30.50
C LEU A 248 18.63 44.84 -29.22
N GLN A 249 17.33 44.55 -29.24
CA GLN A 249 16.49 44.59 -28.03
C GLN A 249 16.79 43.42 -27.08
N ASP A 250 16.87 43.71 -25.77
CA ASP A 250 17.20 42.72 -24.73
C ASP A 250 16.18 41.56 -24.67
N MET A 251 14.90 41.81 -24.97
CA MET A 251 13.88 40.76 -25.01
C MET A 251 14.11 39.74 -26.14
N ALA A 252 14.51 40.22 -27.31
CA ALA A 252 14.75 39.36 -28.47
C ALA A 252 15.94 38.41 -28.22
N PHE A 253 16.92 38.86 -27.44
CA PHE A 253 18.06 38.06 -27.01
C PHE A 253 17.62 36.85 -26.15
N TRP A 254 16.81 37.08 -25.12
CA TRP A 254 16.30 36.01 -24.25
C TRP A 254 15.43 35.00 -25.01
N TYR A 255 14.58 35.46 -25.94
CA TYR A 255 13.78 34.58 -26.78
C TYR A 255 14.65 33.65 -27.63
N VAL A 256 15.72 34.14 -28.25
CA VAL A 256 16.61 33.32 -29.07
C VAL A 256 17.35 32.27 -28.26
N ILE A 257 17.77 32.60 -27.03
CA ILE A 257 18.39 31.63 -26.12
C ILE A 257 17.40 30.53 -25.77
N LEU A 258 16.18 30.89 -25.37
CA LEU A 258 15.15 29.94 -24.96
C LEU A 258 14.74 29.00 -26.11
N LEU A 259 14.60 29.52 -27.33
CA LEU A 259 14.17 28.76 -28.51
C LEU A 259 15.26 27.86 -29.10
N VAL A 260 16.54 28.21 -28.93
CA VAL A 260 17.65 27.39 -29.45
C VAL A 260 18.14 26.37 -28.42
N LEU A 261 17.93 26.60 -27.12
CA LEU A 261 18.37 25.67 -26.06
C LEU A 261 17.29 24.68 -25.60
N CYS A 262 16.01 25.05 -25.67
CA CYS A 262 14.90 24.11 -25.49
C CYS A 262 14.76 23.17 -26.70
#